data_AF-A0AAD4JGX9-F1
#
_entry.id   AF-A0AAD4JGX9-F1
#
_cell.length_a   1.000
_cell.length_b   1.000
_cell.length_c   1.000
_cell.angle_alpha   90.00
_cell.angle_beta   90.00
_cell.angle_gamma   90.00
#
_symmetry.space_group_name_H-M   'P 1'
#
loop_
_entity.id
_entity.type
_entity.pdbx_description
1 polymer ?
#
loop_
_entity_poly.entity_id
_entity_poly.type
_entity_poly.pdbx_seq_one_letter_code
_entity_poly.pdbx_strand_id
1 'polypeptide(L)'
;MNAKDSMSPWGSAMSMEKREIIEDRAETILLILKHRFPGIPQSDLDISKIQCNRDVGHPILASYSRIIESLAFTVLSRVDDVMLIDSQEARVQAGLDGRPFTSSGTIAEENGADFPSKTTLLDFRRDGGEERRARRS
;
A
#
# COMPACT_ATOMS: atom_id res chain seq x y z
N MET A 1 22.68 8.06 53.25
CA MET A 1 22.38 6.62 53.35
C MET A 1 20.97 6.36 52.83
N ASN A 2 20.93 5.55 51.77
CA ASN A 2 19.92 4.57 51.35
C ASN A 2 18.48 5.02 51.08
N ALA A 3 18.15 5.01 49.78
CA ALA A 3 16.83 5.00 49.19
C ALA A 3 15.97 3.87 49.77
N LYS A 4 14.70 4.18 50.06
CA LYS A 4 13.73 3.20 50.54
C LYS A 4 12.47 3.24 49.67
N ASP A 5 12.39 2.20 48.84
CA ASP A 5 11.19 1.51 48.36
C ASP A 5 10.23 2.27 47.44
N SER A 6 10.63 2.37 46.16
CA SER A 6 9.68 2.39 45.04
C SER A 6 8.96 1.04 44.94
N MET A 7 7.94 0.82 45.76
CA MET A 7 6.95 -0.23 45.55
C MET A 7 6.25 0.04 44.22
N SER A 8 6.55 -0.75 43.20
CA SER A 8 5.89 -0.64 41.90
C SER A 8 4.39 -0.87 42.08
N PRO A 9 3.52 -0.01 41.50
CA PRO A 9 2.06 -0.10 41.67
C PRO A 9 1.46 -1.47 41.30
N TRP A 10 2.22 -2.25 40.52
CA TRP A 10 1.86 -3.57 40.01
C TRP A 10 1.92 -4.65 41.09
N GLY A 11 2.82 -4.52 42.08
CA GLY A 11 3.07 -5.56 43.08
C GLY A 11 2.11 -5.56 44.27
N SER A 12 1.66 -4.38 44.70
CA SER A 12 0.94 -4.23 45.98
C SER A 12 -0.52 -3.77 45.86
N ALA A 13 -0.98 -3.29 44.69
CA ALA A 13 -2.33 -2.71 44.54
C ALA A 13 -3.32 -3.52 43.68
N MET A 14 -2.90 -4.66 43.12
CA MET A 14 -3.71 -5.42 42.15
C MET A 14 -4.05 -6.82 42.67
N SER A 15 -5.35 -7.09 42.86
CA SER A 15 -5.84 -8.44 43.17
C SER A 15 -5.48 -9.43 42.06
N MET A 16 -5.40 -10.73 42.39
CA MET A 16 -5.11 -11.78 41.40
C MET A 16 -6.11 -11.77 40.23
N GLU A 17 -7.40 -11.59 40.52
CA GLU A 17 -8.46 -11.50 39.52
C GLU A 17 -8.25 -10.33 38.54
N LYS A 18 -7.83 -9.16 39.02
CA LYS A 18 -7.52 -8.01 38.15
C LYS A 18 -6.29 -8.27 37.28
N ARG A 19 -5.34 -9.06 37.75
CA ARG A 19 -4.15 -9.45 36.97
C ARG A 19 -4.52 -10.39 35.83
N GLU A 20 -5.36 -11.39 36.10
CA GLU A 20 -5.86 -12.33 35.09
C GLU A 20 -6.60 -11.60 33.95
N ILE A 21 -7.46 -10.62 34.28
CA ILE A 21 -8.15 -9.81 33.27
C ILE A 21 -7.16 -9.01 32.40
N ILE A 22 -6.06 -8.51 32.99
CA ILE A 22 -5.07 -7.72 32.24
C ILE A 22 -4.20 -8.63 31.38
N GLU A 23 -3.90 -9.84 31.85
CA GLU A 23 -3.22 -10.88 31.07
C GLU A 23 -4.03 -11.24 29.82
N ASP A 24 -5.30 -11.60 29.99
CA ASP A 24 -6.20 -11.93 28.87
C ASP A 24 -6.35 -10.77 27.87
N ARG A 25 -6.48 -9.54 28.38
CA ARG A 25 -6.53 -8.34 27.54
C ARG A 25 -5.22 -8.10 26.81
N ALA A 26 -4.07 -8.32 27.45
CA ALA A 26 -2.76 -8.16 26.82
C ALA A 26 -2.54 -9.21 25.72
N GLU A 27 -2.94 -10.46 25.95
CA GLU A 27 -2.90 -11.52 24.93
C GLU A 27 -3.78 -11.18 23.72
N THR A 28 -4.99 -10.69 23.97
CA THR A 28 -5.90 -10.24 22.91
C THR A 28 -5.28 -9.12 22.07
N ILE A 29 -4.70 -8.10 22.72
CA ILE A 29 -4.04 -6.99 22.02
C ILE A 29 -2.84 -7.50 21.21
N LEU A 30 -2.04 -8.40 21.77
CA LEU A 30 -0.91 -9.01 21.06
C LEU A 30 -1.36 -9.77 19.81
N LEU A 31 -2.47 -10.50 19.89
CA LEU A 31 -3.04 -11.21 18.74
C LEU A 31 -3.50 -10.25 17.64
N ILE A 32 -4.18 -9.15 18.02
CA ILE A 32 -4.60 -8.11 17.07
C ILE A 32 -3.39 -7.48 16.39
N LEU A 33 -2.33 -7.18 17.14
CA LEU A 33 -1.09 -6.61 16.58
C LEU A 33 -0.46 -7.54 15.56
N LYS A 34 -0.37 -8.85 15.86
CA LYS A 34 0.16 -9.85 14.91
C LYS A 34 -0.65 -9.93 13.63
N HIS A 35 -1.98 -9.90 13.72
CA HIS A 35 -2.84 -9.96 12.54
C HIS A 35 -2.78 -8.68 11.69
N ARG A 36 -2.65 -7.51 12.33
CA ARG A 36 -2.63 -6.22 11.62
C ARG A 36 -1.26 -5.90 11.02
N PHE A 37 -0.19 -6.46 11.57
CA PHE A 37 1.19 -6.19 11.17
C PHE A 37 1.95 -7.51 10.96
N PRO A 38 1.69 -8.25 9.87
CA PRO A 38 2.30 -9.55 9.60
C PRO A 38 3.82 -9.48 9.36
N GLY A 39 4.42 -8.29 9.23
CA GLY A 39 5.86 -8.08 9.08
C GLY A 39 6.55 -7.46 10.31
N ILE A 40 5.93 -7.51 11.48
CA ILE A 40 6.53 -6.92 12.70
C ILE A 40 7.83 -7.65 13.06
N PRO A 41 8.92 -6.94 13.42
CA PRO A 41 10.14 -7.60 13.87
C PRO A 41 9.87 -8.43 15.13
N GLN A 42 10.62 -9.51 15.28
CA GLN A 42 10.53 -10.42 16.41
C GLN A 42 10.74 -9.67 17.74
N SER A 43 9.92 -9.99 18.75
CA SER A 43 10.04 -9.34 20.07
C SER A 43 11.33 -9.75 20.78
N ASP A 44 11.86 -8.87 21.63
CA ASP A 44 13.04 -9.16 22.46
C ASP A 44 12.86 -10.41 23.34
N LEU A 45 11.61 -10.67 23.77
CA LEU A 45 11.25 -11.87 24.50
C LEU A 45 11.36 -13.12 23.62
N ASP A 46 10.86 -13.07 22.39
CA ASP A 46 10.95 -14.19 21.46
C ASP A 46 12.41 -14.46 21.07
N ILE A 47 13.22 -13.41 20.90
CA ILE A 47 14.67 -13.55 20.63
C ILE A 47 15.36 -14.24 21.80
N SER A 48 15.06 -13.81 23.03
CA SER A 48 15.59 -14.41 24.25
C SER A 48 15.12 -15.86 24.44
N LYS A 49 13.87 -16.18 24.09
CA LYS A 49 13.35 -17.57 24.11
C LYS A 49 14.09 -18.49 23.15
N ILE A 50 14.50 -17.99 21.98
CA ILE A 50 15.32 -18.78 21.03
C ILE A 50 16.75 -18.95 21.56
N GLN A 51 17.35 -17.89 22.12
CA GLN A 51 18.76 -17.90 22.54
C GLN A 51 19.00 -18.63 23.86
N CYS A 52 18.05 -18.58 24.79
CA CYS A 52 18.20 -19.12 26.15
C CYS A 52 17.51 -20.48 26.34
N ASN A 53 16.87 -21.04 25.31
CA ASN A 53 16.27 -22.37 25.40
C ASN A 53 17.36 -23.44 25.56
N ARG A 54 17.23 -24.29 26.60
CA ARG A 54 18.12 -25.45 26.80
C ARG A 54 17.84 -26.58 25.82
N ASP A 55 16.63 -26.65 25.28
CA ASP A 55 16.22 -27.68 24.34
C ASP A 55 16.59 -27.29 22.91
N VAL A 56 17.39 -28.13 22.26
CA VAL A 56 17.88 -27.88 20.89
C VAL A 56 16.77 -27.96 19.83
N GLY A 57 15.68 -28.70 20.08
CA GLY A 57 14.61 -28.91 19.11
C GLY A 57 13.75 -27.67 18.85
N HIS A 58 13.48 -26.87 19.88
CA HIS A 58 12.61 -25.70 19.77
C HIS A 58 13.20 -24.57 18.89
N PRO A 59 14.48 -24.18 19.08
CA PRO A 59 15.15 -23.21 18.23
C PRO A 59 15.24 -23.65 16.76
N ILE A 60 15.45 -24.94 16.51
CA ILE A 60 15.47 -25.50 15.15
C ILE A 60 14.10 -25.33 14.50
N LEU A 61 13.02 -25.76 15.17
CA LEU A 61 11.67 -25.65 14.62
C LEU A 61 11.27 -24.19 14.37
N ALA A 62 11.67 -23.30 15.27
CA ALA A 62 11.46 -21.85 15.13
C ALA A 62 12.22 -21.27 13.94
N SER A 63 13.49 -21.63 13.73
CA SER A 63 14.29 -21.12 12.61
C SER A 63 13.79 -21.64 11.26
N TYR A 64 13.43 -22.92 11.15
CA TYR A 64 12.87 -23.50 9.93
C TYR A 64 11.55 -22.84 9.54
N SER A 65 10.63 -22.69 10.51
CA SER A 65 9.34 -22.02 10.26
C SER A 65 9.54 -20.60 9.73
N ARG A 66 10.49 -19.86 10.30
CA ARG A 66 10.83 -18.50 9.88
C ARG A 66 11.44 -18.42 8.48
N ILE A 67 12.30 -19.37 8.12
CA ILE A 67 12.91 -19.42 6.77
C ILE A 67 11.81 -19.62 5.72
N ILE A 68 10.90 -20.55 5.97
CA ILE A 68 9.80 -20.86 5.04
C ILE A 68 8.83 -19.67 4.94
N GLU A 69 8.49 -19.03 6.06
CA GLU A 69 7.67 -17.81 6.07
C GLU A 69 8.31 -16.68 5.24
N SER A 70 9.60 -16.40 5.46
CA SER A 70 10.34 -15.39 4.69
C SER A 70 10.38 -15.69 3.20
N LEU A 71 10.56 -16.97 2.84
CA LEU A 71 10.54 -17.40 1.44
C LEU A 71 9.16 -17.22 0.82
N ALA A 72 8.10 -17.64 1.52
CA ALA A 72 6.72 -17.49 1.06
C ALA A 72 6.37 -16.00 0.86
N PHE A 73 6.74 -15.15 1.81
CA PHE A 73 6.58 -13.69 1.70
C PHE A 73 7.32 -13.15 0.48
N THR A 74 8.59 -13.54 0.28
CA THR A 74 9.39 -13.09 -0.87
C THR A 74 8.76 -13.49 -2.20
N VAL A 75 8.32 -14.75 -2.34
CA VAL A 75 7.67 -15.23 -3.58
C VAL A 75 6.37 -14.47 -3.84
N LEU A 76 5.52 -14.31 -2.81
CA LEU A 76 4.26 -13.59 -2.94
C LEU A 76 4.47 -12.12 -3.34
N SER A 77 5.40 -11.41 -2.71
CA SER A 77 5.73 -10.03 -3.07
C SER A 77 6.20 -9.90 -4.52
N ARG A 78 6.97 -10.87 -5.03
CA ARG A 78 7.39 -10.87 -6.44
C ARG A 78 6.22 -11.07 -7.41
N VAL A 79 5.25 -11.89 -7.04
CA VAL A 79 4.03 -12.07 -7.84
C VAL A 79 3.21 -10.78 -7.82
N ASP A 80 3.02 -10.18 -6.65
CA ASP A 80 2.30 -8.90 -6.50
C ASP A 80 2.96 -7.77 -7.30
N ASP A 81 4.29 -7.68 -7.30
CA ASP A 81 5.05 -6.70 -8.10
C ASP A 81 4.76 -6.84 -9.60
N VAL A 82 4.77 -8.08 -10.12
CA VAL A 82 4.49 -8.37 -11.53
C VAL A 82 3.03 -8.03 -11.87
N MET A 83 2.08 -8.43 -11.01
CA MET A 83 0.66 -8.11 -11.20
C MET A 83 0.39 -6.60 -11.17
N LEU A 84 1.10 -5.85 -10.32
CA LEU A 84 0.99 -4.40 -10.26
C LEU A 84 1.44 -3.76 -11.57
N ILE A 85 2.61 -4.16 -12.09
CA ILE A 85 3.15 -3.67 -13.35
C ILE A 85 2.22 -4.01 -14.51
N ASP A 86 1.75 -5.26 -14.61
CA ASP A 86 0.81 -5.70 -15.65
C ASP A 86 -0.48 -4.87 -15.64
N SER A 87 -1.05 -4.62 -14.46
CA SER A 87 -2.24 -3.77 -14.33
C SER A 87 -2.00 -2.31 -14.74
N GLN A 88 -0.78 -1.81 -14.54
CA GLN A 88 -0.39 -0.46 -14.90
C GLN A 88 -0.18 -0.35 -16.42
N GLU A 89 0.49 -1.32 -17.03
CA GLU A 89 0.68 -1.39 -18.49
C GLU A 89 -0.64 -1.60 -19.23
N ALA A 90 -1.53 -2.46 -18.73
CA ALA A 90 -2.87 -2.64 -19.29
C ALA A 90 -3.69 -1.34 -19.26
N ARG A 91 -3.56 -0.53 -18.19
CA ARG A 91 -4.19 0.80 -18.11
C ARG A 91 -3.57 1.80 -19.06
N VAL A 92 -2.24 1.76 -19.25
CA VAL A 92 -1.55 2.60 -20.23
C VAL A 92 -2.01 2.23 -21.64
N GLN A 93 -2.09 0.95 -21.98
CA GLN A 93 -2.50 0.46 -23.29
C GLN A 93 -3.96 0.83 -23.60
N ALA A 94 -4.87 0.70 -22.63
CA ALA A 94 -6.26 1.18 -22.77
C ALA A 94 -6.36 2.70 -22.96
N GLY A 95 -5.36 3.47 -22.51
CA GLY A 95 -5.23 4.91 -22.79
C GLY A 95 -4.60 5.21 -24.16
N LEU A 96 -3.86 4.27 -24.75
CA LEU A 96 -3.20 4.39 -26.05
C LEU A 96 -4.02 3.84 -27.23
N ASP A 97 -5.02 3.00 -26.98
CA ASP A 97 -6.00 2.54 -27.99
C ASP A 97 -6.91 3.66 -28.55
N GLY A 98 -6.68 4.93 -28.14
CA GLY A 98 -7.36 6.13 -28.64
C GLY A 98 -6.63 6.93 -29.72
N ARG A 99 -5.40 6.60 -30.14
CA ARG A 99 -4.74 7.29 -31.27
C ARG A 99 -3.92 6.34 -32.15
N PRO A 100 -4.25 6.20 -33.44
CA PRO A 100 -3.39 5.47 -34.36
C PRO A 100 -2.06 6.21 -34.50
N PHE A 101 -0.99 5.47 -34.25
CA PHE A 101 0.37 5.84 -34.63
C PHE A 101 0.44 5.87 -36.16
N THR A 102 0.28 7.04 -36.78
CA THR A 102 0.58 7.21 -38.21
C THR A 102 2.08 7.37 -38.37
N SER A 103 2.77 6.26 -38.60
CA SER A 103 4.05 6.27 -39.29
C SER A 103 3.81 6.70 -40.74
N SER A 104 4.46 7.76 -41.21
CA SER A 104 5.15 7.76 -42.51
C SER A 104 5.76 9.14 -42.74
N GLY A 105 7.09 9.18 -42.89
CA GLY A 105 7.76 10.36 -43.41
C GLY A 105 7.20 10.71 -44.79
N THR A 106 6.88 11.99 -44.97
CA THR A 106 6.84 12.63 -46.29
C THR A 106 7.50 13.99 -46.10
N ILE A 107 8.69 14.14 -46.67
CA ILE A 107 9.28 15.46 -46.88
C ILE A 107 8.46 16.12 -47.99
N ALA A 108 7.71 17.15 -47.64
CA ALA A 108 7.24 18.15 -48.58
C ALA A 108 7.44 19.50 -47.90
N GLU A 109 8.48 20.20 -48.32
CA GLU A 109 8.54 21.65 -48.18
C GLU A 109 7.42 22.26 -49.03
N GLU A 110 6.58 23.09 -48.41
CA GLU A 110 6.09 24.29 -49.08
C GLU A 110 5.87 25.39 -48.04
N ASN A 111 6.49 26.53 -48.34
CA ASN A 111 6.45 27.78 -47.60
C ASN A 111 5.05 28.40 -47.63
N GLY A 112 4.61 29.03 -46.54
CA GLY A 112 3.47 29.95 -46.60
C GLY A 112 2.75 30.16 -45.28
N ALA A 113 2.93 31.36 -44.75
CA ALA A 113 2.18 32.10 -43.72
C ALA A 113 0.87 31.53 -43.12
N ASP A 114 0.69 31.91 -41.85
CA ASP A 114 -0.53 31.92 -41.04
C ASP A 114 -0.84 30.67 -40.21
N PHE A 115 -0.27 30.67 -39.00
CA PHE A 115 -0.82 29.98 -37.83
C PHE A 115 -2.27 30.44 -37.57
N PRO A 116 -3.31 29.59 -37.66
CA PRO A 116 -4.51 29.83 -36.90
C PRO A 116 -4.19 29.51 -35.45
N SER A 117 -3.97 30.55 -34.66
CA SER A 117 -3.95 30.46 -33.21
C SER A 117 -5.19 29.72 -32.75
N LYS A 118 -4.97 28.55 -32.14
CA LYS A 118 -5.84 27.82 -31.21
C LYS A 118 -7.28 28.34 -31.18
N THR A 119 -8.18 27.66 -31.89
CA THR A 119 -9.63 27.79 -31.68
C THR A 119 -9.94 27.40 -30.24
N THR A 120 -10.02 28.40 -29.36
CA THR A 120 -10.41 28.22 -27.97
C THR A 120 -11.92 27.94 -27.93
N LEU A 121 -12.34 27.09 -26.98
CA LEU A 121 -13.72 26.63 -26.73
C LEU A 121 -14.77 27.76 -26.57
N LEU A 122 -14.32 29.01 -26.51
CA LEU A 122 -15.16 30.22 -26.49
C LEU A 122 -15.77 30.53 -27.87
N ASP A 123 -15.13 30.16 -28.98
CA ASP A 123 -15.64 30.42 -30.35
C ASP A 123 -16.83 29.53 -30.70
N PHE A 124 -16.83 28.28 -30.22
CA PHE A 124 -17.94 27.34 -30.43
C PHE A 124 -19.22 27.73 -29.68
N ARG A 125 -19.14 28.60 -28.67
CA ARG A 125 -20.30 29.03 -27.87
C ARG A 125 -20.98 30.28 -28.45
N ARG A 126 -20.38 30.92 -29.46
CA ARG A 126 -20.91 32.16 -30.05
C ARG A 126 -21.79 31.94 -31.29
N ASP A 127 -21.89 30.71 -31.80
CA ASP A 127 -22.71 30.37 -32.98
C ASP A 127 -24.03 29.66 -32.62
N GLY A 128 -24.66 30.10 -31.53
CA GLY A 128 -25.85 29.46 -30.95
C GLY A 128 -27.03 30.39 -30.69
N GLY A 129 -27.07 31.57 -31.30
CA GLY A 129 -28.15 32.54 -31.11
C GLY A 129 -28.45 33.32 -32.37
N GLU A 130 -29.74 33.34 -32.73
CA GLU A 130 -30.37 34.14 -33.80
C GLU A 130 -30.29 33.61 -35.23
N GLU A 131 -31.11 32.59 -35.60
CA GLU A 131 -31.80 32.68 -36.90
C GLU A 131 -33.02 31.75 -37.07
N ARG A 132 -34.00 31.71 -36.16
CA ARG A 132 -35.34 31.14 -36.48
C ARG A 132 -36.49 31.82 -35.75
N ARG A 133 -36.74 33.11 -36.05
CA ARG A 133 -38.09 33.69 -35.86
C ARG A 133 -38.43 34.71 -36.94
N ALA A 134 -38.39 34.27 -38.18
CA ALA A 134 -39.22 34.82 -39.25
C ALA A 134 -39.70 33.64 -40.10
N ARG A 135 -41.00 33.61 -40.40
CA ARG A 135 -41.74 32.60 -41.18
C ARG A 135 -42.35 31.43 -40.39
N ARG A 136 -43.41 31.73 -39.63
CA ARG A 136 -44.74 31.16 -39.87
C ARG A 136 -45.79 31.75 -38.93
N SER A 137 -46.80 32.34 -39.56
CA SER A 137 -48.18 32.62 -39.14
C SER A 137 -48.44 33.35 -37.83
#